data_AF-A0A3D3H2X4-F1
#
_entry.id   AF-A0A3D3H2X4-F1
#
_cell.length_a   1.000
_cell.length_b   1.000
_cell.length_c   1.000
_cell.angle_alpha   90.00
_cell.angle_beta   90.00
_cell.angle_gamma   90.00
#
_symmetry.space_group_name_H-M   'P 1'
#
loop_
_entity.id
_entity.type
_entity.pdbx_description
1 polymer ?
#
loop_
_entity_poly.entity_id
_entity_poly.type
_entity_poly.pdbx_seq_one_letter_code
_entity_poly.pdbx_strand_id
1 'polypeptide(L)'
;GLDWARVPVPVTPAAHYLMGGIVTDLEGRSSLPGLYAVGETARTGVHGANRLASNSLLEGAVFGARAGDAIATDAASGLWPAEARDGISPV
;
A
#
# COMPACT_ATOMS: atom_id res chain seq x y z
N GLY A 1 5.00 -6.30 36.41
CA GLY A 1 4.93 -7.20 35.25
C GLY A 1 4.05 -8.39 35.61
N LEU A 2 3.35 -8.97 34.64
CA LEU A 2 2.57 -10.20 34.82
C LEU A 2 3.46 -11.40 34.47
N ASP A 3 3.41 -12.46 35.29
CA ASP A 3 3.96 -13.76 34.92
C ASP A 3 2.93 -14.50 34.06
N TRP A 4 3.08 -14.42 32.74
CA TRP A 4 2.16 -15.03 31.79
C TRP A 4 2.10 -16.57 31.89
N ALA A 5 3.08 -17.21 32.53
CA ALA A 5 3.07 -18.65 32.76
C ALA A 5 2.14 -19.03 33.94
N ARG A 6 1.73 -18.06 34.75
CA ARG A 6 0.89 -18.26 35.95
C ARG A 6 -0.48 -17.62 35.84
N VAL A 7 -0.59 -16.48 35.16
CA VAL A 7 -1.85 -15.75 34.99
C VAL A 7 -2.06 -15.36 33.52
N PRO A 8 -3.28 -15.51 32.96
CA PRO A 8 -3.57 -15.07 31.61
C PRO A 8 -3.31 -13.58 31.41
N VAL A 9 -2.80 -13.22 30.23
CA VAL A 9 -2.60 -11.81 29.85
C VAL A 9 -3.94 -11.24 29.39
N PRO A 10 -4.43 -10.13 29.99
CA PRO A 10 -5.64 -9.48 29.51
C PRO A 10 -5.40 -8.87 28.12
N VAL A 11 -6.25 -9.21 27.15
CA VAL A 11 -6.16 -8.72 25.77
C VAL A 11 -7.47 -8.09 25.33
N THR A 12 -7.39 -7.12 24.41
CA THR A 12 -8.53 -6.45 23.79
C THR A 12 -8.20 -6.16 22.33
N PRO A 13 -9.19 -6.07 21.42
CA PRO A 13 -8.96 -5.64 20.05
C PRO A 13 -8.33 -4.24 19.99
N ALA A 14 -7.46 -4.02 19.00
CA ALA A 14 -6.86 -2.73 18.70
C ALA A 14 -6.82 -2.52 17.18
N ALA A 15 -6.90 -1.26 16.74
CA ALA A 15 -6.65 -0.90 15.36
C ALA A 15 -5.20 -1.28 15.00
N HIS A 16 -5.02 -1.96 13.86
CA HIS A 16 -3.74 -2.59 13.52
C HIS A 16 -3.24 -2.29 12.11
N TYR A 17 -4.12 -2.11 11.13
CA TYR A 17 -3.73 -1.86 9.75
C TYR A 17 -4.75 -1.03 8.99
N LEU A 18 -4.28 -0.21 8.07
CA LEU A 18 -5.10 0.58 7.15
C LEU A 18 -5.06 -0.02 5.74
N MET A 19 -6.20 -0.52 5.26
CA MET A 19 -6.36 -0.94 3.85
C MET A 19 -6.67 0.25 2.91
N GLY A 20 -7.09 1.37 3.48
CA GLY A 20 -7.29 2.62 2.74
C GLY A 20 -5.97 3.33 2.48
N GLY A 21 -6.02 4.46 1.79
CA GLY A 21 -4.82 5.23 1.44
C GLY A 21 -5.00 6.00 0.14
N ILE A 22 -3.89 6.47 -0.41
CA ILE A 22 -3.82 7.10 -1.73
C ILE A 22 -4.12 6.02 -2.78
N VAL A 23 -5.12 6.24 -3.62
CA VAL A 23 -5.42 5.32 -4.73
C VAL A 23 -4.26 5.35 -5.72
N THR A 24 -3.72 4.17 -6.03
CA THR A 24 -2.62 4.03 -6.99
C THR A 24 -2.89 2.93 -7.99
N ASP A 25 -2.22 3.01 -9.15
CA ASP A 25 -2.06 1.86 -10.04
C ASP A 25 -1.16 0.79 -9.37
N LEU A 26 -0.94 -0.32 -10.08
CA LEU A 26 -0.09 -1.41 -9.59
C LEU A 26 1.40 -1.08 -9.55
N GLU A 27 1.79 0.09 -10.07
CA GLU A 27 3.17 0.60 -10.07
C GLU A 27 3.34 1.76 -9.09
N GLY A 28 2.31 2.05 -8.28
CA GLY A 28 2.33 3.07 -7.25
C GLY A 28 2.03 4.49 -7.72
N ARG A 29 1.60 4.72 -8.97
CA ARG A 29 1.25 6.05 -9.48
C ARG A 29 -0.13 6.47 -8.98
N SER A 30 -0.23 7.69 -8.43
CA SER A 30 -1.52 8.29 -8.10
C SER A 30 -2.13 9.05 -9.29
N SER A 31 -3.34 9.57 -9.09
CA SER A 31 -3.98 10.47 -10.05
C SER A 31 -3.34 11.85 -10.16
N LEU A 32 -2.48 12.23 -9.22
CA LEU A 32 -1.68 13.43 -9.30
C LEU A 32 -0.34 13.13 -9.99
N PRO A 33 -0.04 13.74 -11.16
CA PRO A 33 1.23 13.54 -11.83
C PRO A 33 2.44 13.87 -10.97
N GLY A 34 3.40 12.95 -10.93
CA GLY A 34 4.62 13.05 -10.12
C GLY A 34 4.45 12.55 -8.68
N LEU A 35 3.25 12.19 -8.24
CA LEU A 35 3.01 11.64 -6.91
C LEU A 35 2.83 10.12 -6.96
N TYR A 36 3.66 9.44 -6.20
CA TYR A 36 3.61 7.99 -5.98
C TYR A 36 3.26 7.67 -4.54
N ALA A 37 2.64 6.52 -4.31
CA ALA A 37 2.41 5.96 -2.98
C ALA A 37 2.53 4.43 -3.02
N VAL A 38 3.12 3.85 -1.98
CA VAL A 38 3.29 2.39 -1.83
C VAL A 38 3.15 1.96 -0.37
N GLY A 39 2.94 0.67 -0.13
CA GLY A 39 2.75 0.11 1.21
C GLY A 39 1.46 0.59 1.87
N GLU A 40 1.45 0.66 3.21
CA GLU A 40 0.25 0.98 4.00
C GLU A 40 -0.33 2.40 3.76
N THR A 41 0.43 3.30 3.10
CA THR A 41 -0.08 4.61 2.67
C THR A 41 -0.88 4.54 1.36
N ALA A 42 -0.74 3.45 0.59
CA ALA A 42 -1.41 3.26 -0.69
C ALA A 42 -2.64 2.36 -0.57
N ARG A 43 -3.65 2.67 -1.38
CA ARG A 43 -4.76 1.78 -1.72
C ARG A 43 -4.51 1.24 -3.11
N THR A 44 -3.67 0.21 -3.20
CA THR A 44 -3.33 -0.50 -4.45
C THR A 44 -4.46 -1.40 -4.96
N GLY A 45 -5.47 -1.67 -4.12
CA GLY A 45 -6.56 -2.62 -4.39
C GLY A 45 -6.25 -4.07 -4.00
N VAL A 46 -4.99 -4.42 -3.73
CA VAL A 46 -4.58 -5.83 -3.47
C VAL A 46 -5.19 -6.43 -2.19
N HIS A 47 -5.54 -5.59 -1.22
CA HIS A 47 -6.12 -6.03 0.07
C HIS A 47 -7.64 -6.03 0.09
N GLY A 48 -8.31 -5.43 -0.90
CA GLY A 48 -9.76 -5.23 -0.88
C GLY A 48 -10.26 -4.62 0.44
N ALA A 49 -11.33 -5.18 1.00
CA ALA A 49 -11.90 -4.73 2.28
C ALA A 49 -11.22 -5.34 3.52
N ASN A 50 -10.41 -6.40 3.36
CA ASN A 50 -9.79 -7.08 4.49
C ASN A 50 -8.44 -7.70 4.09
N ARG A 51 -7.37 -7.19 4.69
CA ARG A 51 -6.00 -7.66 4.42
C ARG A 51 -5.84 -9.11 4.86
N LEU A 52 -5.38 -9.98 3.96
CA LEU A 52 -4.88 -11.30 4.35
C LEU A 52 -3.58 -11.18 5.16
N ALA A 53 -3.41 -12.05 6.14
CA ALA A 53 -2.25 -12.02 7.04
C ALA A 53 -0.92 -12.11 6.26
N SER A 54 0.14 -11.49 6.80
CA SER A 54 1.50 -11.50 6.25
C SER A 54 1.73 -10.79 4.90
N ASN A 55 0.69 -10.20 4.30
CA ASN A 55 0.84 -9.53 3.00
C ASN A 55 1.31 -8.07 3.08
N SER A 56 1.30 -7.40 4.24
CA SER A 56 1.66 -5.98 4.34
C SER A 56 3.14 -5.69 4.09
N LEU A 57 4.04 -6.52 4.63
CA LEU A 57 5.48 -6.36 4.40
C LEU A 57 5.83 -6.67 2.93
N LEU A 58 5.17 -7.69 2.37
CA LEU A 58 5.33 -8.04 0.96
C LEU A 58 4.77 -6.96 0.04
N GLU A 59 3.67 -6.30 0.41
CA GLU A 59 3.17 -5.14 -0.31
C GLU A 59 4.25 -4.04 -0.36
N GLY A 60 4.80 -3.67 0.79
CA GLY A 60 5.87 -2.67 0.84
C GLY A 60 7.07 -3.03 -0.05
N ALA A 61 7.53 -4.28 -0.01
CA ALA A 61 8.68 -4.74 -0.80
C ALA A 61 8.38 -4.79 -2.30
N VAL A 62 7.25 -5.39 -2.70
CA VAL A 62 6.90 -5.61 -4.12
C VAL A 62 6.52 -4.30 -4.80
N PHE A 63 5.60 -3.53 -4.21
CA PHE A 63 5.16 -2.27 -4.80
C PHE A 63 6.23 -1.19 -4.68
N GLY A 64 7.05 -1.22 -3.62
CA GLY A 64 8.20 -0.33 -3.50
C GLY A 64 9.23 -0.52 -4.62
N ALA A 65 9.55 -1.77 -4.97
CA ALA A 65 10.44 -2.06 -6.10
C ALA A 65 9.85 -1.58 -7.42
N ARG A 66 8.56 -1.87 -7.68
CA ARG A 66 7.85 -1.42 -8.90
C ARG A 66 7.81 0.09 -9.04
N ALA A 67 7.50 0.80 -7.95
CA ALA A 67 7.49 2.26 -7.95
C ALA A 67 8.88 2.84 -8.24
N GLY A 68 9.95 2.20 -7.75
CA GLY A 68 11.32 2.58 -8.09
C GLY A 68 11.59 2.53 -9.61
N ASP A 69 11.22 1.43 -10.26
CA ASP A 69 11.37 1.26 -11.71
C ASP A 69 10.47 2.24 -12.51
N ALA A 70 9.24 2.45 -12.02
CA ALA A 70 8.30 3.40 -12.60
C ALA A 70 8.81 4.84 -12.54
N ILE A 71 9.33 5.28 -11.39
CA ILE A 71 9.90 6.62 -11.19
C ILE A 71 11.03 6.88 -12.20
N ALA A 72 11.94 5.92 -12.39
CA ALA A 72 13.04 6.07 -13.35
C ALA A 72 12.51 6.21 -14.79
N THR A 73 11.53 5.40 -15.16
CA THR A 73 10.92 5.40 -16.50
C THR A 73 10.14 6.69 -16.78
N ASP A 74 9.32 7.12 -15.83
CA ASP A 74 8.48 8.32 -15.96
C ASP A 74 9.34 9.59 -15.97
N ALA A 75 10.39 9.65 -15.13
CA ALA A 75 11.33 10.76 -15.12
C ALA A 75 12.12 10.87 -16.45
N ALA A 76 12.50 9.74 -17.05
CA ALA A 76 13.20 9.72 -18.33
C ALA A 76 12.29 10.13 -19.50
N SER A 77 11.02 9.74 -19.48
CA SER A 77 10.07 10.07 -20.55
C SER A 77 9.46 11.47 -20.41
N GLY A 78 9.38 12.02 -19.19
CA GLY A 78 8.65 13.25 -18.89
C GLY A 78 7.13 13.11 -19.06
N LEU A 79 6.64 11.88 -19.23
CA LEU A 79 5.23 11.56 -19.46
C LEU A 79 4.65 10.91 -18.21
N TRP A 80 3.38 11.22 -17.95
CA TRP A 80 2.60 10.54 -16.91
C TRP A 80 1.46 9.77 -17.58
N PRO A 81 1.28 8.47 -17.28
CA PRO A 81 0.22 7.66 -17.90
C PRO A 81 -1.16 8.26 -17.71
N ALA A 82 -1.99 8.23 -18.75
CA ALA A 82 -3.35 8.79 -18.71
C ALA A 82 -4.25 8.00 -17.76
N GLU A 83 -4.07 6.67 -17.73
CA GLU A 83 -4.82 5.74 -16.88
C GLU A 83 -4.61 6.02 -15.39
N ALA A 84 -3.42 6.48 -15.01
CA ALA A 84 -3.16 6.90 -13.64
C ALA A 84 -3.94 8.19 -13.30
N ARG A 85 -4.07 9.13 -14.24
CA ARG A 85 -4.73 10.45 -14.06
C ARG A 85 -6.24 10.34 -13.93
N ASP A 86 -6.86 9.48 -14.75
CA ASP A 86 -8.31 9.42 -14.90
C ASP A 86 -9.01 8.60 -13.80
N GLY A 87 -8.26 8.22 -12.76
CA GLY A 87 -8.74 7.48 -11.61
C GLY A 87 -8.63 5.98 -11.85
N ILE A 88 -7.69 5.36 -11.16
CA ILE A 88 -7.48 3.92 -11.20
C ILE A 88 -8.78 3.18 -10.83
N SER A 89 -9.14 2.21 -11.67
CA SER A 89 -10.34 1.37 -11.58
C SER A 89 -10.60 0.83 -10.15
N PRO A 90 -11.86 0.78 -9.70
CA PRO A 90 -12.22 0.55 -8.31
C PRO A 90 -12.31 -0.94 -7.95
N VAL A 91 -11.21 -1.69 -8.13
CA VAL A 91 -11.10 -2.96 -7.38
C VAL A 91 -11.21 -2.70 -5.87
#